data_AF-A0A0H5Q514-F1
#
_entry.id   AF-A0A0H5Q514-F1
#
_cell.length_a   1.000
_cell.length_b   1.000
_cell.length_c   1.000
_cell.angle_alpha   90.00
_cell.angle_beta   90.00
_cell.angle_gamma   90.00
#
_symmetry.space_group_name_H-M   'P 1'
#
loop_
_entity.id
_entity.type
_entity.pdbx_description
1 polymer ?
#
loop_
_entity_poly.entity_id
_entity_poly.type
_entity_poly.pdbx_seq_one_letter_code
_entity_poly.pdbx_strand_id
1 'polypeptide(L)' 'MKKALQIEYEPERDRLTLDGWDIHCGQPLEVLLPDQLNGGTWREISIEYSYAKGWYIPGHQEVNPIGLWAREREV' A
#
# COMPACT_ATOMS: atom_id res chain seq x y z
N MET A 1 5.13 16.41 -9.93
CA MET A 1 4.06 15.53 -9.41
C MET A 1 4.66 14.16 -9.19
N LYS A 2 4.49 13.56 -8.01
CA LYS A 2 4.88 12.17 -7.78
C LYS A 2 4.04 11.26 -8.67
N LYS A 3 4.68 10.33 -9.39
CA LYS A 3 3.98 9.32 -10.18
C LYS A 3 3.25 8.41 -9.19
N ALA A 4 1.92 8.41 -9.26
CA ALA A 4 1.10 7.44 -8.54
C ALA A 4 1.05 6.15 -9.37
N LEU A 5 1.24 5.03 -8.71
CA LEU A 5 1.22 3.69 -9.30
C LEU A 5 0.37 2.78 -8.44
N GLN A 6 -0.17 1.72 -9.03
CA GLN A 6 -0.90 0.72 -8.25
C GLN A 6 0.09 -0.20 -7.54
N ILE A 7 -0.24 -0.55 -6.31
CA ILE A 7 0.44 -1.61 -5.57
C ILE A 7 0.07 -2.93 -6.23
N GLU A 8 1.07 -3.65 -6.70
CA GLU A 8 0.92 -4.96 -7.32
C GLU A 8 1.24 -6.05 -6.29
N TYR A 9 0.73 -7.26 -6.53
CA TYR A 9 1.04 -8.44 -5.73
C TYR A 9 1.67 -9.51 -6.63
N GLU A 10 2.80 -10.02 -6.18
CA GLU A 10 3.49 -11.10 -6.84
C GLU A 10 3.38 -12.39 -6.00
N PRO A 11 2.58 -13.38 -6.46
CA PRO A 11 2.27 -14.56 -5.68
C PRO A 11 3.46 -15.50 -5.49
N GLU A 12 4.43 -15.50 -6.42
CA GLU A 12 5.60 -16.39 -6.35
C GLU A 12 6.53 -16.06 -5.18
N ARG A 13 6.62 -14.77 -4.81
CA ARG A 13 7.48 -14.28 -3.73
C ARG A 13 6.69 -13.86 -2.48
N ASP A 14 5.36 -13.88 -2.54
CA ASP A 14 4.45 -13.28 -1.56
C ASP A 14 4.84 -11.82 -1.24
N ARG A 15 5.04 -11.02 -2.31
CA ARG A 15 5.51 -9.64 -2.21
C ARG A 15 4.52 -8.65 -2.78
N LEU A 16 4.44 -7.49 -2.12
CA LEU A 16 3.87 -6.30 -2.73
C LEU A 16 4.97 -5.54 -3.46
N THR A 17 4.63 -4.99 -4.62
CA THR A 17 5.55 -4.19 -5.41
C THR A 17 4.94 -2.86 -5.83
N LEU A 18 5.79 -1.85 -6.02
CA LEU A 18 5.45 -0.58 -6.66
C LEU A 18 6.42 -0.33 -7.80
N ASP A 19 5.93 -0.22 -9.04
CA ASP A 19 6.80 -0.13 -10.24
C ASP A 19 7.80 -1.30 -10.37
N GLY A 20 7.41 -2.49 -9.90
CA GLY A 20 8.29 -3.67 -9.85
C GLY A 20 9.30 -3.70 -8.70
N TRP A 21 9.34 -2.68 -7.83
CA TRP A 21 10.19 -2.65 -6.64
C TRP A 21 9.45 -3.18 -5.42
N ASP A 22 10.10 -4.06 -4.65
CA ASP A 22 9.54 -4.62 -3.42
C ASP A 22 9.18 -3.52 -2.41
N ILE A 23 7.98 -3.60 -1.85
CA ILE A 23 7.56 -2.81 -0.69
C ILE A 23 7.95 -3.58 0.57
N HIS A 24 8.66 -2.91 1.48
CA HIS A 24 9.08 -3.50 2.76
C HIS A 24 8.16 -3.09 3.92
N CYS A 25 8.07 -3.95 4.93
CA CYS A 25 7.42 -3.63 6.20
C CYS A 25 8.00 -2.34 6.81
N GLY A 26 7.14 -1.45 7.31
CA GLY A 26 7.55 -0.16 7.87
C GLY A 26 7.99 0.90 6.85
N GLN A 27 8.05 0.58 5.54
CA GLN A 27 8.38 1.57 4.52
C GLN A 27 7.26 2.63 4.44
N PRO A 28 7.58 3.93 4.57
CA PRO A 28 6.58 4.98 4.48
C PRO A 28 6.14 5.18 3.02
N LEU A 29 4.84 5.15 2.80
CA LEU A 29 4.19 5.40 1.51
C LEU A 29 3.03 6.37 1.69
N GLU A 30 2.76 7.17 0.66
CA GLU A 30 1.47 7.85 0.56
C GLU A 30 0.52 6.95 -0.25
N VAL A 31 -0.57 6.50 0.35
CA VAL A 31 -1.55 5.60 -0.26
C VAL A 31 -2.91 6.27 -0.30
N LEU A 32 -3.61 6.14 -1.42
CA LEU A 32 -4.98 6.62 -1.60
C LEU A 32 -5.94 5.61 -0.97
N LEU A 33 -6.39 5.89 0.25
CA LEU A 33 -7.35 5.05 0.96
C LEU A 33 -8.79 5.45 0.64
N PRO A 34 -9.73 4.50 0.51
CA PRO A 34 -11.15 4.81 0.33
C PRO A 34 -11.67 5.71 1.46
N ASP A 35 -12.56 6.65 1.11
CA ASP A 35 -13.22 7.54 2.08
C ASP A 35 -14.75 7.47 1.98
N GLN A 36 -15.42 8.18 2.90
CA GLN A 36 -16.89 8.18 3.01
C GLN A 36 -17.59 8.90 1.84
N LEU A 37 -16.85 9.56 0.95
CA LEU A 37 -17.40 10.32 -0.17
C LEU A 37 -17.33 9.54 -1.49
N ASN A 38 -17.13 8.22 -1.42
CA ASN A 38 -16.88 7.34 -2.58
C ASN A 38 -15.67 7.78 -3.43
N GLY A 39 -14.75 8.54 -2.84
CA GLY A 39 -13.48 8.93 -3.45
C GLY A 39 -12.32 8.22 -2.78
N GLY A 40 -11.27 8.97 -2.50
CA GLY A 40 -10.16 8.51 -1.69
C GLY A 40 -9.35 9.68 -1.13
N THR A 41 -8.75 9.45 0.03
CA THR A 41 -7.88 10.41 0.71
C THR A 41 -6.46 9.85 0.75
N TRP A 42 -5.49 10.64 0.28
CA TRP A 42 -4.07 10.30 0.42
C TRP A 42 -3.67 10.32 1.90
N ARG A 43 -3.11 9.23 2.38
CA ARG A 43 -2.63 9.07 3.76
C ARG A 43 -1.21 8.55 3.74
N GLU A 44 -0.36 9.11 4.59
CA GLU A 44 0.94 8.53 4.89
C GLU A 44 0.72 7.32 5.81
N ILE A 45 1.10 6.14 5.34
CA ILE A 45 0.97 4.87 6.05
C ILE A 45 2.22 4.01 5.80
N SER A 46 2.39 2.96 6.59
CA SER A 46 3.23 1.81 6.23
C SER A 46 2.32 0.62 5.92
N ILE A 47 2.82 -0.30 5.08
CA ILE A 47 2.19 -1.60 4.86
C ILE A 47 3.02 -2.62 5.63
N GLU A 48 2.34 -3.53 6.33
CA GLU A 48 2.97 -4.53 7.18
C GLU A 48 2.57 -5.94 6.73
N TYR A 49 3.31 -6.93 7.21
CA TYR A 49 3.02 -8.33 6.95
C TYR A 49 2.91 -9.11 8.26
N SER A 50 1.94 -10.04 8.33
CA SER A 50 1.89 -11.05 9.38
C SER A 50 1.41 -12.38 8.83
N TYR A 51 1.91 -13.50 9.37
CA TYR A 51 1.49 -14.84 8.94
C TYR A 51 -0.01 -15.09 9.03
N ALA A 52 -0.71 -14.42 9.96
CA ALA A 52 -2.15 -14.60 10.14
C ALA A 52 -3.01 -13.77 9.17
N LYS A 53 -2.50 -12.63 8.67
CA LYS A 53 -3.27 -11.68 7.87
C LYS A 53 -2.75 -11.48 6.44
N GLY A 54 -1.56 -12.00 6.14
CA GLY A 54 -0.81 -11.59 4.96
C GLY A 54 -0.39 -10.12 5.06
N TRP A 55 -0.34 -9.45 3.91
CA TRP A 55 -0.09 -8.02 3.81
C TRP A 55 -1.30 -7.19 4.26
N TYR A 56 -1.09 -6.22 5.14
CA TYR A 56 -2.15 -5.38 5.71
C TYR A 56 -1.69 -3.96 6.00
N ILE A 57 -2.65 -3.05 6.15
CA ILE A 57 -2.39 -1.65 6.53
C ILE A 57 -2.77 -1.48 8.01
N PRO A 58 -1.81 -1.12 8.90
CA PRO A 58 -2.11 -0.83 10.30
C PRO A 58 -3.19 0.26 10.44
N GLY A 59 -4.18 0.03 11.30
CA GLY A 59 -5.32 0.95 11.48
C GLY A 59 -6.41 0.86 10.41
N HIS A 60 -6.19 0.11 9.32
CA HIS A 60 -7.12 -0.03 8.19
C HIS A 60 -7.34 -1.50 7.84
N GLN A 61 -7.85 -2.28 8.80
CA GLN A 61 -7.90 -3.75 8.74
C GLN A 61 -8.79 -4.32 7.63
N GLU A 62 -9.78 -3.58 7.16
CA GLU A 62 -10.69 -4.02 6.10
C GLU A 62 -10.20 -3.64 4.68
N VAL A 63 -9.08 -2.92 4.59
CA VAL A 63 -8.54 -2.45 3.31
C VAL A 63 -7.45 -3.39 2.84
N ASN A 64 -7.67 -3.99 1.66
CA ASN A 64 -6.63 -4.75 0.96
C ASN A 64 -5.65 -3.77 0.29
N PRO A 65 -4.33 -3.84 0.55
CA PRO A 65 -3.35 -2.96 -0.08
C PRO A 65 -3.21 -3.16 -1.60
N ILE A 66 -3.55 -4.35 -2.11
CA ILE A 66 -3.39 -4.71 -3.52
C ILE A 66 -4.33 -3.87 -4.38
N GLY A 67 -3.79 -3.24 -5.42
CA GLY A 67 -4.52 -2.40 -6.37
C GLY A 67 -4.75 -0.96 -5.93
N LEU A 68 -4.41 -0.61 -4.67
CA LEU A 68 -4.46 0.77 -4.21
C LEU A 68 -3.40 1.61 -4.93
N TRP A 69 -3.71 2.89 -5.14
CA TRP A 69 -2.75 3.85 -5.66
C TRP A 69 -1.80 4.30 -4.55
N ALA A 70 -0.50 4.23 -4.81
CA ALA A 70 0.56 4.62 -3.91
C ALA A 70 1.60 5.49 -4.62
N ARG A 71 2.37 6.24 -3.82
CA ARG A 71 3.54 6.99 -4.27
C ARG A 71 4.55 7.07 -3.12
N GLU A 72 5.84 7.08 -3.47
CA GLU A 72 6.90 7.18 -2.47
C GLU A 72 6.85 8.50 -1.70
N ARG A 73 7.25 8.46 -0.43
CA ARG A 73 7.44 9.67 0.37
C ARG A 73 8.75 10.36 -0.03
N GLU A 74 8.75 11.69 -0.10
CA GLU A 74 9.99 12.45 -0.27
C GLU A 74 10.60 12.64 1.13
N VAL A 75 11.91 12.40 1.26
CA VAL A 75 12.67 12.63 2.50
C VAL A 75 13.05 14.09 2.64
#